data_AF-A0A9P1D904-F1
#
_entry.id   AF-A0A9P1D904-F1
#
_cell.length_a   1.000
_cell.length_b   1.000
_cell.length_c   1.000
_cell.angle_alpha   90.00
_cell.angle_beta   90.00
_cell.angle_gamma   90.00
#
_symmetry.space_group_name_H-M   'P 1'
#
loop_
_entity.id
_entity.type
_entity.pdbx_description
1 polymer ?
#
loop_
_entity_poly.entity_id
_entity_poly.type
_entity_poly.pdbx_seq_one_letter_code
_entity_poly.pdbx_strand_id
1 'polypeptide(L)'
;MSLELDHEDEKAQQLMAFAKQAEEIVDQFVKLVVEQDSVQAMGQIMENCVSLTGAKRAIFVYDSKVAGEATAQSHIRRPQFRRDHFQKICSSFVRGRGGPQPREGDMVIFFDGGRQLAPMVLSACVKITNAEDHGQHWEKKQRQEMIIHYCEQSIRARRCLVRGLIPTHEGIHIVTSGPVLVQDIPRKIFSGTSLSTAIGPVKLLPFDEEQGFWLISKEEKDKIYGPAGKVLSGGALPDCPDRPDLGEDHIPVNYHVMPQAVFAELLHSFQASVMVNATEIDGKGAEAAILAKKSYIGVTFTEYHAQQLRKLLVRFVWEQFKDQSSPLYNVEVQTLLKALGGNPNASTPLPLGSSGGSGGSGNTVQPSASGRGKGGRGKGKGGGKGGGKAGSKAGGKAAGGKAGGKAAGKSKSKKRAAGEDDASDGSKKQKTSEESSKKEEIMNKLKMLTRQGMIEDDDDDDDMADEAEE
;
A
#
# COMPACT_ATOMS: atom_id res chain seq x y z
N MET A 1 -40.04 24.16 -9.01
CA MET A 1 -40.18 22.68 -8.93
C MET A 1 -39.64 21.95 -10.16
N SER A 2 -40.27 21.92 -11.35
CA SER A 2 -39.69 21.16 -12.50
C SER A 2 -38.31 21.66 -12.94
N LEU A 3 -38.11 22.98 -13.05
CA LEU A 3 -36.84 23.58 -13.49
C LEU A 3 -35.70 23.49 -12.45
N GLU A 4 -36.02 23.35 -11.16
CA GLU A 4 -35.01 23.20 -10.11
C GLU A 4 -34.50 21.77 -10.04
N LEU A 5 -35.37 20.79 -10.31
CA LEU A 5 -35.00 19.37 -10.42
C LEU A 5 -34.07 19.13 -11.61
N ASP A 6 -34.34 19.76 -12.75
CA ASP A 6 -33.52 19.63 -13.96
C ASP A 6 -32.07 20.13 -13.74
N HIS A 7 -31.88 21.18 -12.94
CA HIS A 7 -30.55 21.74 -12.64
C HIS A 7 -29.75 20.95 -11.59
N GLU A 8 -30.42 20.28 -10.65
CA GLU A 8 -29.73 19.38 -9.73
C GLU A 8 -29.22 18.12 -10.43
N ASP A 9 -30.02 17.58 -11.36
CA ASP A 9 -29.66 16.39 -12.13
C ASP A 9 -28.47 16.66 -13.06
N GLU A 10 -28.40 17.85 -13.67
CA GLU A 10 -27.25 18.26 -14.49
C GLU A 10 -25.95 18.32 -13.66
N LYS A 11 -25.99 18.90 -12.45
CA LYS A 11 -24.82 18.95 -11.55
C LYS A 11 -24.39 17.56 -11.10
N ALA A 12 -25.33 16.68 -10.79
CA ALA A 12 -25.06 15.30 -10.41
C ALA A 12 -24.39 14.52 -11.57
N GLN A 13 -24.86 14.70 -12.81
CA GLN A 13 -24.24 14.12 -14.00
C GLN A 13 -22.81 14.63 -14.22
N GLN A 14 -22.55 15.93 -14.01
CA GLN A 14 -21.21 16.49 -14.11
C GLN A 14 -20.27 15.90 -13.06
N LEU A 15 -20.71 15.74 -11.81
CA LEU A 15 -19.91 15.08 -10.77
C LEU A 15 -19.60 13.61 -11.12
N MET A 16 -20.55 12.89 -11.72
CA MET A 16 -20.31 11.53 -12.20
C MET A 16 -19.28 11.48 -13.34
N ALA A 17 -19.26 12.49 -14.21
CA ALA A 17 -18.22 12.61 -15.23
C ALA A 17 -16.83 12.80 -14.60
N PHE A 18 -16.72 13.60 -13.54
CA PHE A 18 -15.46 13.72 -12.79
C PHE A 18 -15.08 12.45 -12.04
N ALA A 19 -16.05 11.71 -11.48
CA ALA A 19 -15.77 10.43 -10.84
C ALA A 19 -15.20 9.44 -11.85
N LYS A 20 -15.76 9.39 -13.05
CA LYS A 20 -15.23 8.60 -14.17
C LYS A 20 -13.84 9.09 -14.59
N GLN A 21 -13.59 10.40 -14.62
CA GLN A 21 -12.27 10.95 -14.91
C GLN A 21 -11.24 10.50 -13.86
N ALA A 22 -11.61 10.42 -12.58
CA ALA A 22 -10.73 9.90 -11.54
C ALA A 22 -10.34 8.43 -11.81
N GLU A 23 -11.29 7.60 -12.25
CA GLU A 23 -11.01 6.24 -12.71
C GLU A 23 -10.06 6.19 -13.91
N GLU A 24 -10.30 7.03 -14.92
CA GLU A 24 -9.46 7.11 -16.12
C GLU A 24 -8.02 7.51 -15.79
N ILE A 25 -7.82 8.44 -14.83
CA ILE A 25 -6.49 8.82 -14.35
C ILE A 25 -5.78 7.63 -13.67
N VAL A 26 -6.49 6.90 -12.81
CA VAL A 26 -5.92 5.70 -12.17
C VAL A 26 -5.53 4.70 -13.24
N ASP A 27 -6.42 4.38 -14.17
CA ASP A 27 -6.16 3.37 -15.21
C ASP A 27 -5.08 3.80 -16.22
N GLN A 28 -4.88 5.11 -16.40
CA GLN A 28 -3.82 5.68 -17.23
C GLN A 28 -2.44 5.43 -16.63
N PHE A 29 -2.27 5.62 -15.32
CA PHE A 29 -0.95 5.58 -14.68
C PHE A 29 -0.68 4.27 -13.95
N VAL A 30 -1.69 3.57 -13.48
CA VAL A 30 -1.56 2.41 -12.60
C VAL A 30 -2.07 1.15 -13.27
N LYS A 31 -1.27 0.08 -13.20
CA LYS A 31 -1.67 -1.29 -13.52
C LYS A 31 -1.45 -2.15 -12.28
N LEU A 32 -2.55 -2.64 -11.71
CA LEU A 32 -2.50 -3.63 -10.63
C LEU A 32 -2.55 -5.01 -11.26
N VAL A 33 -1.58 -5.85 -10.90
CA VAL A 33 -1.46 -7.23 -11.42
C VAL A 33 -1.48 -8.18 -10.25
N VAL A 34 -2.22 -9.27 -10.37
CA VAL A 34 -2.23 -10.32 -9.34
C VAL A 34 -1.00 -11.19 -9.52
N GLU A 35 -0.34 -11.54 -8.41
CA GLU A 35 0.80 -12.45 -8.38
C GLU A 35 0.45 -13.76 -9.08
N GLN A 36 1.28 -14.18 -10.05
CA GLN A 36 1.10 -15.44 -10.77
C GLN A 36 2.00 -16.54 -10.18
N ASP A 37 1.60 -17.80 -10.37
CA ASP A 37 2.33 -18.96 -9.83
C ASP A 37 3.71 -19.19 -10.48
N SER A 38 3.90 -18.73 -11.72
CA SER A 38 5.14 -18.97 -12.48
C SER A 38 5.81 -17.69 -12.98
N VAL A 39 7.14 -17.76 -13.15
CA VAL A 39 7.94 -16.69 -13.77
C VAL A 39 7.48 -16.40 -15.19
N GLN A 40 7.07 -17.44 -15.92
CA GLN A 40 6.62 -17.34 -17.31
C GLN A 40 5.32 -16.56 -17.41
N ALA A 41 4.30 -16.93 -16.63
CA ALA A 41 3.01 -16.22 -16.63
C ALA A 41 3.18 -14.77 -16.16
N MET A 42 3.90 -14.56 -15.05
CA MET A 42 4.18 -13.22 -14.54
C MET A 42 5.02 -12.40 -15.53
N GLY A 43 5.96 -13.04 -16.24
CA GLY A 43 6.79 -12.41 -17.27
C GLY A 43 5.99 -11.96 -18.49
N GLN A 44 5.04 -12.78 -18.96
CA GLN A 44 4.14 -12.40 -20.06
C GLN A 44 3.28 -11.18 -19.70
N ILE A 45 2.77 -11.11 -18.47
CA ILE A 45 2.03 -9.93 -18.00
C ILE A 45 2.92 -8.68 -18.03
N MET A 46 4.17 -8.80 -17.56
CA MET A 46 5.15 -7.70 -17.56
C MET A 46 5.55 -7.27 -18.99
N GLU A 47 5.74 -8.22 -19.91
CA GLU A 47 6.01 -7.96 -21.34
C GLU A 47 4.85 -7.20 -22.01
N ASN A 48 3.60 -7.52 -21.64
CA ASN A 48 2.41 -6.86 -22.18
C ASN A 48 2.18 -5.45 -21.61
N CYS A 49 2.87 -5.07 -20.54
CA CYS A 49 2.79 -3.72 -19.98
C CYS A 49 3.66 -2.75 -20.82
N VAL A 50 3.05 -2.07 -21.80
CA VAL A 50 3.75 -1.13 -22.71
C VAL A 50 4.56 -0.06 -21.97
N SER A 51 4.03 0.45 -20.85
CA SER A 51 4.72 1.39 -19.98
C SER A 51 6.06 0.86 -19.46
N LEU A 52 6.15 -0.46 -19.25
CA LEU A 52 7.38 -1.10 -18.82
C LEU A 52 8.34 -1.31 -19.98
N THR A 53 7.88 -1.76 -21.15
CA THR A 53 8.75 -2.09 -22.28
C THR A 53 9.39 -0.85 -22.91
N GLY A 54 8.62 0.25 -23.02
CA GLY A 54 9.04 1.52 -23.61
C GLY A 54 9.81 2.46 -22.65
N ALA A 55 9.85 2.17 -21.35
CA ALA A 55 10.50 3.04 -20.39
C ALA A 55 12.03 3.14 -20.61
N LYS A 56 12.54 4.38 -20.60
CA LYS A 56 13.99 4.64 -20.62
C LYS A 56 14.67 4.14 -19.36
N ARG A 57 14.04 4.35 -18.21
CA ARG A 57 14.54 3.94 -16.89
C ARG A 57 13.41 3.39 -16.05
N ALA A 58 13.53 2.13 -15.66
CA ALA A 58 12.58 1.46 -14.78
C ALA A 58 13.21 1.19 -13.40
N ILE A 59 12.41 1.38 -12.36
CA ILE A 59 12.78 0.94 -11.01
C ILE A 59 11.87 -0.20 -10.58
N PHE A 60 12.47 -1.27 -10.09
CA PHE A 60 11.80 -2.38 -9.43
C PHE A 60 11.96 -2.18 -7.93
N VAL A 61 10.87 -2.21 -7.18
CA VAL A 61 10.85 -2.04 -5.73
C VAL A 61 10.40 -3.33 -5.09
N TYR A 62 11.12 -3.74 -4.05
CA TYR A 62 10.74 -4.83 -3.17
C TYR A 62 10.94 -4.42 -1.72
N ASP A 63 9.87 -4.36 -0.94
CA ASP A 63 9.96 -4.10 0.49
C ASP A 63 9.72 -5.39 1.28
N SER A 64 10.81 -5.86 1.90
CA SER A 64 10.81 -7.10 2.67
C SER A 64 9.94 -7.06 3.92
N LYS A 65 9.51 -5.87 4.39
CA LYS A 65 8.61 -5.70 5.52
C LYS A 65 7.14 -5.95 5.15
N VAL A 66 6.79 -5.78 3.88
CA VAL A 66 5.41 -5.88 3.38
C VAL A 66 5.23 -6.98 2.32
N ALA A 67 6.26 -7.81 2.14
CA ALA A 67 6.25 -8.99 1.29
C ALA A 67 5.38 -10.14 1.86
N GLY A 68 4.16 -9.83 2.29
CA GLY A 68 3.25 -10.68 3.04
C GLY A 68 3.00 -10.14 4.46
N GLU A 69 2.23 -10.89 5.23
CA GLU A 69 1.96 -10.62 6.64
C GLU A 69 2.52 -11.73 7.52
N ALA A 70 3.19 -11.35 8.62
CA ALA A 70 3.60 -12.28 9.65
C ALA A 70 2.38 -12.95 10.32
N THR A 71 2.34 -14.29 10.36
CA THR A 71 1.21 -15.05 10.95
C THR A 71 0.96 -14.81 12.44
N ALA A 72 1.93 -14.24 13.17
CA ALA A 72 1.79 -13.91 14.58
C ALA A 72 2.38 -12.52 14.85
N GLN A 73 1.69 -11.73 15.68
CA GLN A 73 2.16 -10.42 16.16
C GLN A 73 2.64 -9.49 15.01
N SER A 74 1.84 -9.33 13.96
CA SER A 74 2.23 -8.59 12.75
C SER A 74 2.47 -7.08 12.98
N HIS A 75 2.03 -6.54 14.11
CA HIS A 75 2.31 -5.15 14.52
C HIS A 75 3.78 -4.92 14.89
N ILE A 76 4.49 -5.96 15.31
CA ILE A 76 5.92 -5.89 15.65
C ILE A 76 6.78 -6.75 14.73
N ARG A 77 6.26 -7.88 14.25
CA ARG A 77 6.98 -8.79 13.38
C ARG A 77 6.87 -8.35 11.92
N ARG A 78 8.01 -8.46 11.24
CA ARG A 78 8.11 -8.36 9.78
C ARG A 78 8.17 -9.77 9.21
N PRO A 79 7.52 -10.05 8.05
CA PRO A 79 7.64 -11.34 7.39
C PRO A 79 9.10 -11.63 7.04
N GLN A 80 9.51 -12.90 7.06
CA GLN A 80 10.85 -13.27 6.60
C GLN A 80 11.06 -12.92 5.12
N PHE A 81 12.32 -12.73 4.72
CA PHE A 81 12.63 -12.49 3.31
C PHE A 81 12.21 -13.70 2.46
N ARG A 82 11.19 -13.52 1.62
CA ARG A 82 10.71 -14.52 0.67
C ARG A 82 11.59 -14.51 -0.58
N ARG A 83 12.73 -15.21 -0.52
CA ARG A 83 13.71 -15.26 -1.61
C ARG A 83 13.08 -15.67 -2.94
N ASP A 84 12.32 -16.76 -2.96
CA ASP A 84 11.75 -17.31 -4.19
C ASP A 84 10.70 -16.35 -4.81
N HIS A 85 9.93 -15.67 -3.95
CA HIS A 85 9.00 -14.63 -4.35
C HIS A 85 9.73 -13.45 -5.01
N PHE A 86 10.78 -12.92 -4.36
CA PHE A 86 11.62 -11.87 -4.92
C PHE A 86 12.23 -12.28 -6.27
N GLN A 87 12.81 -13.48 -6.34
CA GLN A 87 13.43 -13.98 -7.57
C GLN A 87 12.41 -14.11 -8.69
N LYS A 88 11.23 -14.68 -8.39
CA LYS A 88 10.16 -14.84 -9.38
C LYS A 88 9.79 -13.50 -10.02
N ILE A 89 9.43 -12.50 -9.21
CA ILE A 89 8.96 -11.22 -9.73
C ILE A 89 10.11 -10.40 -10.35
N CYS A 90 11.30 -10.42 -9.75
CA CYS A 90 12.48 -9.74 -10.30
C CYS A 90 12.88 -10.31 -11.66
N SER A 91 12.87 -11.64 -11.81
CA SER A 91 13.04 -12.30 -13.11
C SER A 91 11.93 -11.91 -14.07
N SER A 92 10.66 -11.92 -13.67
CA SER A 92 9.57 -11.48 -14.57
C SER A 92 9.70 -10.03 -15.02
N PHE A 93 10.17 -9.13 -14.14
CA PHE A 93 10.50 -7.75 -14.49
C PHE A 93 11.62 -7.68 -15.54
N VAL A 94 12.74 -8.36 -15.30
CA VAL A 94 13.88 -8.40 -16.22
C VAL A 94 13.49 -8.98 -17.58
N ARG A 95 12.67 -10.03 -17.58
CA ARG A 95 12.09 -10.62 -18.80
C ARG A 95 11.16 -9.64 -19.52
N GLY A 96 10.30 -8.93 -18.79
CA GLY A 96 9.46 -7.86 -19.33
C GLY A 96 10.28 -6.72 -19.95
N ARG A 97 11.52 -6.53 -19.49
CA ARG A 97 12.51 -5.62 -20.10
C ARG A 97 13.24 -6.25 -21.28
N GLY A 98 12.89 -7.45 -21.73
CA GLY A 98 13.39 -8.08 -22.96
C GLY A 98 14.82 -8.58 -22.88
N GLY A 99 15.35 -8.86 -21.69
CA GLY A 99 16.72 -9.33 -21.51
C GLY A 99 16.87 -10.37 -20.40
N PRO A 100 18.06 -10.99 -20.27
CA PRO A 100 18.36 -11.94 -19.21
C PRO A 100 18.79 -11.27 -17.89
N GLN A 101 19.03 -9.95 -17.90
CA GLN A 101 19.40 -9.12 -16.75
C GLN A 101 18.81 -7.69 -16.93
N PRO A 102 18.76 -6.85 -15.89
CA PRO A 102 18.25 -5.48 -16.01
C PRO A 102 19.00 -4.69 -17.09
N ARG A 103 18.30 -3.82 -17.82
CA ARG A 103 18.94 -2.93 -18.79
C ARG A 103 19.84 -1.93 -18.06
N GLU A 104 20.80 -1.36 -18.77
CA GLU A 104 21.60 -0.27 -18.23
C GLU A 104 20.69 0.90 -17.80
N GLY A 105 20.89 1.37 -16.58
CA GLY A 105 20.07 2.40 -15.95
C GLY A 105 18.83 1.89 -15.21
N ASP A 106 18.36 0.65 -15.43
CA ASP A 106 17.31 0.05 -14.60
C ASP A 106 17.85 -0.28 -13.20
N MET A 107 16.99 -0.17 -12.19
CA MET A 107 17.39 -0.33 -10.78
C MET A 107 16.49 -1.30 -10.05
N VAL A 108 17.09 -2.22 -9.30
CA VAL A 108 16.39 -3.09 -8.34
C VAL A 108 16.63 -2.56 -6.94
N ILE A 109 15.59 -1.94 -6.38
CA ILE A 109 15.57 -1.26 -5.09
C ILE A 109 14.93 -2.20 -4.07
N PHE A 110 15.69 -2.53 -3.02
CA PHE A 110 15.26 -3.45 -1.97
C PHE A 110 15.29 -2.76 -0.60
N PHE A 111 14.17 -2.75 0.10
CA PHE A 111 14.09 -2.28 1.49
C PHE A 111 14.33 -3.44 2.45
N ASP A 112 15.35 -3.32 3.28
CA ASP A 112 15.78 -4.40 4.16
C ASP A 112 14.97 -4.52 5.46
N GLY A 113 14.23 -3.47 5.80
CA GLY A 113 13.51 -3.40 7.04
C GLY A 113 14.43 -3.47 8.25
N GLY A 114 15.55 -2.77 8.24
CA GLY A 114 16.54 -2.73 9.32
C GLY A 114 17.20 -4.09 9.59
N ARG A 115 17.17 -5.00 8.61
CA ARG A 115 17.76 -6.34 8.72
C ARG A 115 18.95 -6.45 7.79
N GLN A 116 19.95 -7.24 8.17
CA GLN A 116 21.15 -7.46 7.35
C GLN A 116 20.86 -8.46 6.21
N LEU A 117 20.09 -8.04 5.20
CA LEU A 117 19.65 -8.90 4.10
C LEU A 117 20.50 -8.76 2.82
N ALA A 118 21.44 -7.81 2.78
CA ALA A 118 22.22 -7.50 1.59
C ALA A 118 22.85 -8.72 0.88
N PRO A 119 23.53 -9.66 1.59
CA PRO A 119 24.13 -10.83 0.92
C PRO A 119 23.07 -11.73 0.28
N MET A 120 21.92 -11.92 0.94
CA MET A 120 20.84 -12.75 0.43
C MET A 120 20.20 -12.13 -0.81
N VAL A 121 19.96 -10.81 -0.80
CA VAL A 121 19.41 -10.08 -1.95
C VAL A 121 20.37 -10.17 -3.14
N LEU A 122 21.66 -9.93 -2.91
CA LEU A 122 22.69 -10.04 -3.95
C LEU A 122 22.77 -11.45 -4.53
N SER A 123 22.64 -12.48 -3.69
CA SER A 123 22.62 -13.87 -4.14
C SER A 123 21.35 -14.22 -4.95
N ALA A 124 20.28 -13.45 -4.76
CA ALA A 124 19.01 -13.65 -5.43
C ALA A 124 18.94 -12.93 -6.79
N CYS A 125 19.72 -11.87 -6.99
CA CYS A 125 19.90 -11.20 -8.29
C CYS A 125 20.75 -12.04 -9.25
N VAL A 126 20.06 -12.91 -10.01
CA VAL A 126 20.62 -13.86 -10.98
C VAL A 126 19.98 -13.67 -12.36
N LYS A 127 20.69 -14.10 -13.40
CA LYS A 127 20.20 -14.06 -14.78
C LYS A 127 19.00 -14.98 -14.96
N ILE A 128 18.14 -14.62 -15.91
CA ILE A 128 17.10 -15.51 -16.41
C ILE A 128 17.72 -16.35 -17.51
N THR A 129 17.83 -17.64 -17.28
CA THR A 129 18.24 -18.64 -18.27
C THR A 129 17.10 -19.63 -18.47
N ASN A 130 17.07 -20.29 -19.63
CA ASN A 130 16.11 -21.36 -19.88
C ASN A 130 16.37 -22.49 -18.88
N ALA A 131 15.46 -22.65 -17.91
CA ALA A 131 15.18 -23.78 -17.00
C ALA A 131 16.32 -24.53 -16.27
N GLU A 132 17.59 -24.49 -16.70
CA GLU A 132 18.66 -25.36 -16.19
C GLU A 132 19.83 -24.60 -15.56
N ASP A 133 19.94 -23.28 -15.77
CA ASP A 133 21.10 -22.47 -15.34
C ASP A 133 20.75 -21.48 -14.21
N HIS A 134 20.01 -21.96 -13.19
CA HIS A 134 19.84 -21.20 -11.96
C HIS A 134 21.21 -21.01 -11.28
N GLY A 135 21.87 -19.87 -11.48
CA GLY A 135 23.10 -19.59 -10.73
C GLY A 135 24.00 -18.50 -11.24
N GLN A 136 23.88 -18.07 -12.51
CA GLN A 136 24.75 -17.01 -13.00
C GLN A 136 24.30 -15.63 -12.52
N HIS A 137 25.17 -14.91 -11.84
CA HIS A 137 24.92 -13.53 -11.45
C HIS A 137 24.87 -12.60 -12.68
N TRP A 138 24.17 -11.47 -12.55
CA TRP A 138 24.19 -10.43 -13.58
C TRP A 138 25.61 -9.95 -13.85
N GLU A 139 25.89 -9.65 -15.12
CA GLU A 139 27.16 -9.04 -15.50
C GLU A 139 27.24 -7.62 -14.94
N LYS A 140 28.44 -7.22 -14.52
CA LYS A 140 28.70 -5.88 -13.94
C LYS A 140 27.73 -5.52 -12.81
N LYS A 141 27.27 -6.52 -12.05
CA LYS A 141 26.36 -6.30 -10.91
C LYS A 141 27.03 -5.40 -9.89
N GLN A 142 26.38 -4.29 -9.58
CA GLN A 142 26.81 -3.36 -8.54
C GLN A 142 25.73 -3.23 -7.48
N ARG A 143 26.14 -2.93 -6.25
CA ARG A 143 25.26 -2.56 -5.14
C ARG A 143 25.69 -1.23 -4.60
N GLN A 144 24.74 -0.31 -4.51
CA GLN A 144 24.84 0.88 -3.69
C GLN A 144 23.87 0.77 -2.52
N GLU A 145 24.30 1.21 -1.34
CA GLU A 145 23.43 1.31 -0.18
C GLU A 145 23.05 2.77 0.05
N MET A 146 21.76 2.99 0.34
CA MET A 146 21.22 4.22 0.87
C MET A 146 20.54 3.93 2.20
N ILE A 147 20.46 4.93 3.06
CA ILE A 147 19.86 4.84 4.38
C ILE A 147 18.60 5.71 4.42
N ILE A 148 17.49 5.14 4.87
CA ILE A 148 16.33 5.91 5.31
C ILE A 148 16.52 6.22 6.79
N HIS A 149 16.44 7.49 7.15
CA HIS A 149 16.31 7.94 8.52
C HIS A 149 14.86 8.31 8.80
N TYR A 150 14.30 7.74 9.84
CA TYR A 150 12.95 8.00 10.28
C TYR A 150 12.90 9.09 11.36
N CYS A 151 11.79 9.83 11.39
CA CYS A 151 11.46 10.70 12.51
C CYS A 151 11.14 9.85 13.75
N GLU A 152 11.98 9.95 14.78
CA GLU A 152 11.88 9.17 16.03
C GLU A 152 10.49 9.26 16.67
N GLN A 153 9.91 10.46 16.74
CA GLN A 153 8.58 10.71 17.30
C GLN A 153 7.50 9.88 16.58
N SER A 154 7.55 9.81 15.24
CA SER A 154 6.56 9.06 14.46
C SER A 154 6.65 7.56 14.65
N ILE A 155 7.87 7.00 14.80
CA ILE A 155 8.02 5.56 15.06
C ILE A 155 7.58 5.22 16.49
N ARG A 156 7.92 6.07 17.47
CA ARG A 156 7.50 5.85 18.85
C ARG A 156 5.99 5.86 18.99
N ALA A 157 5.30 6.77 18.31
CA ALA A 157 3.85 6.79 18.23
C ALA A 157 3.31 5.47 17.66
N ARG A 158 3.84 5.00 16.50
CA ARG A 158 3.41 3.72 15.90
C ARG A 158 3.69 2.49 16.77
N ARG A 159 4.75 2.49 17.57
CA ARG A 159 5.12 1.35 18.43
C ARG A 159 4.57 1.43 19.85
N CYS A 160 3.78 2.46 20.18
CA CYS A 160 3.31 2.73 21.54
C CYS A 160 4.47 2.69 22.58
N LEU A 161 5.68 3.11 22.17
CA LEU A 161 6.88 2.92 22.97
C LEU A 161 7.10 4.07 23.96
N VAL A 162 6.86 3.80 25.24
CA VAL A 162 7.07 4.76 26.34
C VAL A 162 8.54 4.82 26.80
N ARG A 163 9.28 3.70 26.73
CA ARG A 163 10.69 3.58 27.17
C ARG A 163 11.51 2.69 26.24
N GLY A 164 12.82 2.93 26.16
CA GLY A 164 13.77 2.09 25.41
C GLY A 164 14.32 2.76 24.14
N LEU A 165 15.30 2.11 23.51
CA LEU A 165 15.88 2.56 22.24
C LEU A 165 15.07 2.01 21.07
N ILE A 166 14.89 2.83 20.04
CA ILE A 166 14.16 2.45 18.83
C ILE A 166 15.07 2.55 17.60
N PRO A 167 15.13 1.53 16.73
CA PRO A 167 15.81 1.65 15.46
C PRO A 167 15.14 2.73 14.60
N THR A 168 15.88 3.79 14.29
CA THR A 168 15.42 4.95 13.50
C THR A 168 15.93 4.95 12.07
N HIS A 169 16.50 3.83 11.61
CA HIS A 169 17.01 3.72 10.24
C HIS A 169 16.79 2.33 9.65
N GLU A 170 16.75 2.28 8.33
CA GLU A 170 16.80 1.03 7.55
C GLU A 170 17.58 1.25 6.25
N GLY A 171 18.09 0.16 5.69
CA GLY A 171 18.83 0.16 4.44
C GLY A 171 17.91 0.01 3.23
N ILE A 172 18.17 0.82 2.21
CA ILE A 172 17.74 0.59 0.83
C ILE A 172 18.96 0.09 0.05
N HIS A 173 18.84 -1.05 -0.60
CA HIS A 173 19.87 -1.57 -1.49
C HIS A 173 19.45 -1.37 -2.93
N ILE A 174 20.30 -0.68 -3.69
CA ILE A 174 20.10 -0.43 -5.11
C ILE A 174 21.06 -1.35 -5.85
N VAL A 175 20.50 -2.29 -6.62
CA VAL A 175 21.25 -3.24 -7.43
C VAL A 175 21.05 -2.93 -8.90
N THR A 176 22.14 -2.82 -9.64
CA THR A 176 22.13 -2.45 -11.06
C THR A 176 23.05 -3.35 -11.89
N SER A 177 22.84 -3.32 -13.21
CA SER A 177 23.76 -3.84 -14.20
C SER A 177 24.63 -2.69 -14.73
N GLY A 178 25.73 -2.39 -14.05
CA GLY A 178 26.60 -1.23 -14.33
C GLY A 178 26.40 -0.06 -13.36
N PRO A 179 27.16 1.05 -13.55
CA PRO A 179 27.15 2.20 -12.65
C PRO A 179 25.80 2.93 -12.63
N VAL A 180 25.38 3.33 -11.43
CA VAL A 180 24.20 4.19 -11.24
C VAL A 180 24.58 5.62 -11.61
N LEU A 181 24.10 6.08 -12.76
CA LEU A 181 24.24 7.47 -13.20
C LEU A 181 22.98 8.26 -12.83
N VAL A 182 23.06 9.00 -11.73
CA VAL A 182 22.04 9.96 -11.28
C VAL A 182 22.49 11.37 -11.57
N GLN A 183 21.57 12.23 -11.99
CA GLN A 183 21.83 13.66 -12.10
C GLN A 183 21.83 14.28 -10.71
N ASP A 184 22.68 15.28 -10.49
CA ASP A 184 22.64 16.09 -9.26
C ASP A 184 21.45 17.05 -9.32
N ILE A 185 20.38 16.68 -8.63
CA ILE A 185 19.15 17.47 -8.54
C ILE A 185 18.75 17.61 -7.08
N PRO A 186 18.15 18.73 -6.67
CA PRO A 186 17.55 18.85 -5.35
C PRO A 186 16.56 17.72 -5.12
N ARG A 187 16.54 17.17 -3.90
CA ARG A 187 15.52 16.21 -3.45
C ARG A 187 14.13 16.82 -3.60
N LYS A 188 13.13 15.97 -3.83
CA LYS A 188 11.75 16.44 -4.04
C LYS A 188 11.10 16.91 -2.75
N ILE A 189 11.29 16.13 -1.68
CA ILE A 189 10.60 16.32 -0.40
C ILE A 189 11.59 16.52 0.73
N PHE A 190 12.68 15.74 0.71
CA PHE A 190 13.68 15.76 1.78
C PHE A 190 14.77 16.80 1.50
N SER A 191 15.66 17.01 2.46
CA SER A 191 16.79 17.93 2.28
C SER A 191 17.94 17.28 1.49
N GLY A 192 18.78 18.13 0.89
CA GLY A 192 19.96 17.70 0.13
C GLY A 192 19.67 17.43 -1.35
N THR A 193 20.54 16.64 -1.98
CA THR A 193 20.44 16.30 -3.40
C THR A 193 20.34 14.79 -3.62
N SER A 194 19.97 14.39 -4.83
CA SER A 194 19.92 13.00 -5.32
C SER A 194 21.25 12.24 -5.18
N LEU A 195 22.38 12.94 -5.04
CA LEU A 195 23.71 12.32 -4.83
C LEU A 195 23.93 11.84 -3.38
N SER A 196 23.10 12.27 -2.44
CA SER A 196 23.19 11.82 -1.05
C SER A 196 22.81 10.34 -0.94
N THR A 197 23.48 9.61 -0.06
CA THR A 197 23.11 8.23 0.30
C THR A 197 22.13 8.17 1.47
N ALA A 198 21.59 9.31 1.92
CA ALA A 198 20.63 9.38 3.00
C ALA A 198 19.32 10.06 2.56
N ILE A 199 18.19 9.53 3.02
CA ILE A 199 16.85 10.09 2.86
C ILE A 199 16.25 10.26 4.25
N GLY A 200 15.81 11.47 4.61
CA GLY A 200 15.07 11.71 5.84
C GLY A 200 15.20 13.14 6.37
N PRO A 201 14.58 13.43 7.53
CA PRO A 201 13.81 12.49 8.35
C PRO A 201 12.46 12.12 7.73
N VAL A 202 12.18 10.82 7.60
CA VAL A 202 10.92 10.28 7.09
C VAL A 202 9.92 10.18 8.24
N LYS A 203 8.83 10.95 8.16
CA LYS A 203 7.71 10.85 9.09
C LYS A 203 6.80 9.70 8.68
N LEU A 204 6.60 8.73 9.56
CA LEU A 204 5.63 7.65 9.37
C LEU A 204 4.21 8.17 9.67
N LEU A 205 3.24 7.80 8.83
CA LEU A 205 1.82 8.13 9.04
C LEU A 205 1.30 7.43 10.32
N PRO A 206 0.55 8.09 11.20
CA PRO A 206 -0.13 7.38 12.28
C PRO A 206 -1.16 6.38 11.72
N PHE A 207 -1.60 5.43 12.54
CA PHE A 207 -2.66 4.48 12.18
C PHE A 207 -4.02 5.19 12.30
N ASP A 208 -4.28 6.07 11.34
CA ASP A 208 -5.42 6.97 11.32
C ASP A 208 -5.92 7.11 9.88
N GLU A 209 -7.17 6.72 9.63
CA GLU A 209 -7.79 6.81 8.32
C GLU A 209 -7.90 8.24 7.79
N GLU A 210 -8.11 9.22 8.67
CA GLU A 210 -8.21 10.64 8.28
C GLU A 210 -6.89 11.16 7.73
N GLN A 211 -5.79 10.56 8.18
CA GLN A 211 -4.45 10.83 7.69
C GLN A 211 -4.06 9.91 6.52
N GLY A 212 -5.04 9.23 5.93
CA GLY A 212 -4.88 8.41 4.73
C GLY A 212 -4.23 7.05 4.98
N PHE A 213 -4.30 6.52 6.21
CA PHE A 213 -3.88 5.16 6.51
C PHE A 213 -5.00 4.17 6.18
N TRP A 214 -4.68 3.04 5.53
CA TRP A 214 -5.69 2.03 5.20
C TRP A 214 -5.92 1.08 6.39
N LEU A 215 -7.00 1.34 7.13
CA LEU A 215 -7.55 0.42 8.13
C LEU A 215 -8.69 -0.38 7.49
N ILE A 216 -8.82 -1.64 7.89
CA ILE A 216 -9.79 -2.60 7.36
C ILE A 216 -10.19 -3.59 8.45
N SER A 217 -11.28 -4.31 8.24
CA SER A 217 -11.64 -5.44 9.07
C SER A 217 -10.63 -6.59 8.95
N LYS A 218 -10.59 -7.48 9.95
CA LYS A 218 -9.77 -8.69 9.91
C LYS A 218 -10.15 -9.60 8.73
N GLU A 219 -11.43 -9.72 8.44
CA GLU A 219 -11.92 -10.56 7.35
C GLU A 219 -11.46 -10.08 5.97
N GLU A 220 -11.56 -8.77 5.73
CA GLU A 220 -11.06 -8.16 4.51
C GLU A 220 -9.56 -8.33 4.37
N LYS A 221 -8.83 -8.19 5.48
CA LYS A 221 -7.38 -8.43 5.49
C LYS A 221 -7.02 -9.85 5.09
N ASP A 222 -7.78 -10.83 5.57
CA ASP A 222 -7.57 -12.24 5.19
C ASP A 222 -7.89 -12.48 3.71
N LYS A 223 -8.91 -11.81 3.14
CA LYS A 223 -9.20 -11.83 1.69
C LYS A 223 -8.10 -11.14 0.86
N ILE A 224 -7.52 -10.05 1.36
CA ILE A 224 -6.43 -9.32 0.71
C ILE A 224 -5.18 -10.18 0.60
N TYR A 225 -4.74 -10.79 1.70
CA TYR A 225 -3.52 -11.59 1.69
C TYR A 225 -3.73 -12.97 1.06
N GLY A 226 -4.90 -13.57 1.26
CA GLY A 226 -5.15 -14.96 0.92
C GLY A 226 -4.13 -15.93 1.55
N PRO A 227 -4.11 -17.20 1.11
CA PRO A 227 -3.20 -18.19 1.65
C PRO A 227 -1.71 -17.88 1.36
N ALA A 228 -1.42 -17.30 0.19
CA ALA A 228 -0.05 -17.05 -0.26
C ALA A 228 0.59 -15.81 0.41
N GLY A 229 -0.22 -14.88 0.92
CA GLY A 229 0.22 -13.66 1.56
C GLY A 229 0.57 -13.82 3.05
N LYS A 230 0.18 -14.92 3.70
CA LYS A 230 0.51 -15.19 5.11
C LYS A 230 1.86 -15.90 5.23
N VAL A 231 2.76 -15.32 6.02
CA VAL A 231 4.16 -15.75 6.15
C VAL A 231 4.42 -16.24 7.56
N LEU A 232 4.85 -17.51 7.68
CA LEU A 232 5.14 -18.13 8.96
C LEU A 232 6.18 -17.33 9.74
N SER A 233 5.79 -16.95 10.95
CA SER A 233 6.65 -16.25 11.90
C SER A 233 7.51 -17.26 12.68
N GLY A 234 8.82 -17.26 12.46
CA GLY A 234 9.75 -18.11 13.21
C GLY A 234 10.26 -17.48 14.51
N GLY A 235 10.66 -18.32 15.47
CA GLY A 235 11.44 -17.94 16.65
C GLY A 235 10.65 -17.26 17.79
N ALA A 236 11.22 -17.32 19.00
CA ALA A 236 10.68 -16.64 20.17
C ALA A 236 10.78 -15.12 20.02
N LEU A 237 9.74 -14.40 20.43
CA LEU A 237 9.79 -12.96 20.64
C LEU A 237 10.16 -12.71 22.11
N PRO A 238 11.11 -11.81 22.41
CA PRO A 238 11.13 -11.17 23.73
C PRO A 238 9.87 -10.30 23.90
N ASP A 239 9.57 -9.90 25.14
CA ASP A 239 8.38 -9.14 25.58
C ASP A 239 7.64 -8.42 24.44
N CYS A 240 6.43 -8.89 24.16
CA CYS A 240 5.59 -8.38 23.10
C CYS A 240 4.88 -7.11 23.60
N PRO A 241 5.21 -5.91 23.09
CA PRO A 241 4.41 -4.74 23.41
C PRO A 241 2.99 -4.95 22.89
N ASP A 242 2.05 -4.32 23.61
CA ASP A 242 0.65 -4.38 23.24
C ASP A 242 0.43 -3.83 21.82
N ARG A 243 -0.57 -4.39 21.16
CA ARG A 243 -1.02 -3.88 19.88
C ARG A 243 -1.55 -2.46 20.08
N PRO A 244 -1.29 -1.53 19.15
CA PRO A 244 -1.97 -0.24 19.16
C PRO A 244 -3.49 -0.47 19.20
N ASP A 245 -4.15 0.20 20.14
CA ASP A 245 -5.60 0.26 20.20
C ASP A 245 -6.10 1.18 19.09
N LEU A 246 -6.93 0.65 18.20
CA LEU A 246 -7.44 1.33 17.02
C LEU A 246 -8.97 1.27 16.96
N GLY A 247 -9.62 0.98 18.09
CA GLY A 247 -11.06 0.72 18.18
C GLY A 247 -11.42 -0.72 17.85
N GLU A 248 -12.71 -1.03 17.99
CA GLU A 248 -13.26 -2.34 17.69
C GLU A 248 -13.27 -2.55 16.16
N ASP A 249 -12.71 -3.68 15.74
CA ASP A 249 -12.70 -4.22 14.37
C ASP A 249 -11.76 -3.64 13.30
N HIS A 250 -11.18 -2.45 13.47
CA HIS A 250 -10.34 -1.85 12.42
C HIS A 250 -8.84 -2.05 12.65
N ILE A 251 -8.17 -2.57 11.62
CA ILE A 251 -6.76 -2.96 11.69
C ILE A 251 -5.98 -2.49 10.47
N PRO A 252 -4.70 -2.10 10.61
CA PRO A 252 -3.85 -1.76 9.48
C PRO A 252 -3.79 -2.88 8.47
N VAL A 253 -3.98 -2.57 7.17
CA VAL A 253 -3.71 -3.53 6.09
C VAL A 253 -2.29 -4.08 6.21
N ASN A 254 -1.32 -3.23 6.59
CA ASN A 254 0.00 -3.65 7.03
C ASN A 254 0.63 -2.58 7.95
N TYR A 255 1.31 -3.00 9.01
CA TYR A 255 1.90 -2.09 10.01
C TYR A 255 3.19 -1.41 9.57
N HIS A 256 3.86 -1.96 8.56
CA HIS A 256 5.23 -1.62 8.20
C HIS A 256 5.35 -0.85 6.89
N VAL A 257 4.21 -0.36 6.37
CA VAL A 257 4.13 0.37 5.11
C VAL A 257 4.95 1.66 5.12
N MET A 258 5.48 1.98 3.94
CA MET A 258 6.25 3.19 3.68
C MET A 258 5.35 4.33 3.20
N PRO A 259 5.57 5.57 3.68
CA PRO A 259 4.78 6.71 3.21
C PRO A 259 5.05 7.03 1.74
N GLN A 260 4.03 7.58 1.08
CA GLN A 260 4.06 8.06 -0.31
C GLN A 260 5.30 8.92 -0.63
N ALA A 261 5.71 9.76 0.34
CA ALA A 261 6.85 10.66 0.20
C ALA A 261 8.15 9.93 -0.19
N VAL A 262 8.37 8.72 0.31
CA VAL A 262 9.58 7.96 -0.04
C VAL A 262 9.52 7.47 -1.49
N PHE A 263 8.38 6.96 -1.94
CA PHE A 263 8.22 6.55 -3.34
C PHE A 263 8.31 7.73 -4.30
N ALA A 264 7.75 8.89 -3.93
CA ALA A 264 7.86 10.13 -4.70
C ALA A 264 9.32 10.58 -4.82
N GLU A 265 10.11 10.44 -3.75
CA GLU A 265 11.54 10.74 -3.76
C GLU A 265 12.32 9.76 -4.66
N LEU A 266 12.00 8.46 -4.62
CA LEU A 266 12.64 7.47 -5.49
C LEU A 266 12.37 7.75 -6.98
N LEU A 267 11.11 8.04 -7.34
CA LEU A 267 10.73 8.39 -8.72
C LEU A 267 11.50 9.63 -9.21
N HIS A 268 11.60 10.65 -8.36
CA HIS A 268 12.26 11.92 -8.66
C HIS A 268 13.78 11.78 -8.75
N SER A 269 14.42 11.32 -7.67
CA SER A 269 15.87 11.24 -7.53
C SER A 269 16.50 10.30 -8.57
N PHE A 270 15.82 9.20 -8.90
CA PHE A 270 16.28 8.29 -9.93
C PHE A 270 15.72 8.61 -11.31
N GLN A 271 14.89 9.64 -11.46
CA GLN A 271 14.28 10.03 -12.73
C GLN A 271 13.58 8.84 -13.43
N ALA A 272 12.91 8.02 -12.63
CA ALA A 272 12.26 6.81 -13.11
C ALA A 272 11.05 7.19 -13.99
N SER A 273 10.93 6.49 -15.12
CA SER A 273 9.76 6.63 -16.00
C SER A 273 8.62 5.68 -15.58
N VAL A 274 9.00 4.54 -15.00
CA VAL A 274 8.09 3.52 -14.50
C VAL A 274 8.61 2.95 -13.19
N MET A 275 7.70 2.66 -12.26
CA MET A 275 7.98 1.90 -11.04
C MET A 275 7.19 0.58 -11.06
N VAL A 276 7.89 -0.53 -10.81
CA VAL A 276 7.29 -1.84 -10.57
C VAL A 276 7.44 -2.16 -9.10
N ASN A 277 6.35 -2.17 -8.34
CA ASN A 277 6.35 -2.56 -6.93
C ASN A 277 5.94 -4.03 -6.80
N ALA A 278 6.89 -4.88 -6.44
CA ALA A 278 6.69 -6.31 -6.30
C ALA A 278 5.97 -6.72 -5.01
N THR A 279 5.76 -5.76 -4.10
CA THR A 279 5.14 -5.99 -2.79
C THR A 279 4.12 -4.86 -2.52
N GLU A 280 3.26 -4.60 -3.50
CA GLU A 280 2.19 -3.61 -3.35
C GLU A 280 1.19 -4.10 -2.31
N ILE A 281 0.75 -3.20 -1.44
CA ILE A 281 -0.19 -3.49 -0.36
C ILE A 281 -1.11 -2.33 0.00
N ASP A 282 -0.68 -1.07 -0.16
CA ASP A 282 -1.41 0.09 0.36
C ASP A 282 -1.53 1.27 -0.61
N GLY A 283 -0.95 1.14 -1.80
CA GLY A 283 -1.09 2.10 -2.88
C GLY A 283 -0.19 3.32 -2.76
N LYS A 284 0.64 3.45 -1.71
CA LYS A 284 1.48 4.65 -1.53
C LYS A 284 2.50 4.84 -2.65
N GLY A 285 2.96 3.75 -3.27
CA GLY A 285 3.76 3.81 -4.49
C GLY A 285 2.96 4.31 -5.70
N ALA A 286 1.73 3.82 -5.86
CA ALA A 286 0.82 4.21 -6.94
C ALA A 286 0.38 5.69 -6.81
N GLU A 287 0.02 6.14 -5.61
CA GLU A 287 -0.30 7.55 -5.31
C GLU A 287 0.85 8.47 -5.73
N ALA A 288 2.09 8.11 -5.39
CA ALA A 288 3.28 8.88 -5.78
C ALA A 288 3.47 8.93 -7.30
N ALA A 289 3.20 7.82 -7.99
CA ALA A 289 3.32 7.72 -9.44
C ALA A 289 2.24 8.53 -10.18
N ILE A 290 0.98 8.48 -9.71
CA ILE A 290 -0.13 9.29 -10.24
C ILE A 290 0.23 10.78 -10.18
N LEU A 291 0.62 11.29 -9.00
CA LEU A 291 0.99 12.70 -8.85
C LEU A 291 2.21 13.11 -9.69
N ALA A 292 3.15 12.17 -9.91
CA ALA A 292 4.31 12.38 -10.76
C ALA A 292 4.03 12.18 -12.27
N LYS A 293 2.80 11.78 -12.63
CA LYS A 293 2.40 11.37 -13.99
C LYS A 293 3.36 10.32 -14.57
N LYS A 294 3.73 9.33 -13.75
CA LYS A 294 4.61 8.20 -14.10
C LYS A 294 3.81 6.92 -14.09
N SER A 295 4.23 5.96 -14.91
CA SER A 295 3.58 4.65 -14.92
C SER A 295 3.98 3.83 -13.69
N TYR A 296 3.04 3.04 -13.21
CA TYR A 296 3.16 2.20 -12.04
C TYR A 296 2.60 0.82 -12.30
N ILE A 297 3.31 -0.20 -11.86
CA ILE A 297 2.85 -1.59 -11.88
C ILE A 297 2.94 -2.13 -10.45
N GLY A 298 1.80 -2.40 -9.83
CA GLY A 298 1.72 -2.95 -8.48
C GLY A 298 1.38 -4.43 -8.51
N VAL A 299 2.24 -5.28 -7.93
CA VAL A 299 1.96 -6.71 -7.78
C VAL A 299 1.22 -6.95 -6.47
N THR A 300 -0.01 -7.43 -6.59
CA THR A 300 -0.96 -7.67 -5.50
C THR A 300 -1.13 -9.17 -5.24
N PHE A 301 -1.50 -9.53 -4.01
CA PHE A 301 -1.65 -10.94 -3.61
C PHE A 301 -2.87 -11.64 -4.21
N THR A 302 -4.01 -10.95 -4.31
CA THR A 302 -5.28 -11.53 -4.76
C THR A 302 -6.04 -10.56 -5.67
N GLU A 303 -6.99 -11.09 -6.42
CA GLU A 303 -7.90 -10.25 -7.23
C GLU A 303 -8.74 -9.30 -6.35
N TYR A 304 -9.18 -9.77 -5.18
CA TYR A 304 -9.86 -8.94 -4.20
C TYR A 304 -9.00 -7.75 -3.78
N HIS A 305 -7.72 -8.00 -3.48
CA HIS A 305 -6.77 -6.93 -3.15
C HIS A 305 -6.64 -5.92 -4.30
N ALA A 306 -6.45 -6.36 -5.54
CA ALA A 306 -6.35 -5.45 -6.69
C ALA A 306 -7.60 -4.57 -6.83
N GLN A 307 -8.80 -5.14 -6.66
CA GLN A 307 -10.06 -4.41 -6.75
C GLN A 307 -10.23 -3.36 -5.66
N GLN A 308 -9.95 -3.72 -4.40
CA GLN A 308 -10.06 -2.79 -3.28
C GLN A 308 -9.01 -1.68 -3.38
N LEU A 309 -7.79 -2.02 -3.79
CA LEU A 309 -6.75 -1.05 -3.99
C LEU A 309 -7.08 -0.07 -5.13
N ARG A 310 -7.69 -0.54 -6.23
CA ARG A 310 -8.18 0.36 -7.29
C ARG A 310 -9.20 1.35 -6.74
N LYS A 311 -10.17 0.90 -5.95
CA LYS A 311 -11.18 1.80 -5.34
C LYS A 311 -10.52 2.86 -4.46
N LEU A 312 -9.55 2.47 -3.64
CA LEU A 312 -8.79 3.42 -2.84
C LEU A 312 -8.05 4.46 -3.67
N LEU A 313 -7.42 4.04 -4.77
CA LEU A 313 -6.72 4.97 -5.66
C LEU A 313 -7.66 5.94 -6.37
N VAL A 314 -8.86 5.48 -6.75
CA VAL A 314 -9.90 6.35 -7.33
C VAL A 314 -10.35 7.38 -6.30
N ARG A 315 -10.60 6.95 -5.06
CA ARG A 315 -10.91 7.86 -3.95
C ARG A 315 -9.78 8.85 -3.70
N PHE A 316 -8.52 8.40 -3.73
CA PHE A 316 -7.37 9.27 -3.62
C PHE A 316 -7.37 10.35 -4.72
N VAL A 317 -7.56 9.99 -5.99
CA VAL A 317 -7.62 10.98 -7.09
C VAL A 317 -8.78 11.96 -6.90
N TRP A 318 -9.94 11.47 -6.44
CA TRP A 318 -11.07 12.33 -6.10
C TRP A 318 -10.74 13.34 -4.98
N GLU A 319 -10.04 12.91 -3.93
CA GLU A 319 -9.55 13.82 -2.89
C GLU A 319 -8.55 14.85 -3.46
N GLN A 320 -7.69 14.42 -4.39
CA GLN A 320 -6.73 15.32 -5.05
C GLN A 320 -7.40 16.37 -5.95
N PHE A 321 -8.57 16.09 -6.54
CA PHE A 321 -9.36 17.11 -7.25
C PHE A 321 -9.81 18.24 -6.32
N LYS A 322 -9.96 17.96 -5.03
CA LYS A 322 -10.43 18.92 -4.03
C LYS A 322 -9.30 19.75 -3.41
N ASP A 323 -8.08 19.25 -3.40
CA ASP A 323 -6.93 19.89 -2.76
C ASP A 323 -6.25 20.93 -3.68
N GLN A 324 -6.29 22.21 -3.29
CA GLN A 324 -5.69 23.33 -4.03
C GLN A 324 -4.17 23.20 -4.23
N SER A 325 -3.49 22.48 -3.35
CA SER A 325 -2.05 22.23 -3.46
C SER A 325 -1.71 21.08 -4.41
N SER A 326 -2.71 20.30 -4.80
CA SER A 326 -2.53 19.13 -5.66
C SER A 326 -2.29 19.53 -7.12
N PRO A 327 -1.38 18.83 -7.84
CA PRO A 327 -1.27 18.98 -9.29
C PRO A 327 -2.51 18.49 -10.06
N LEU A 328 -3.47 17.86 -9.38
CA LEU A 328 -4.75 17.40 -9.96
C LEU A 328 -5.93 18.28 -9.56
N TYR A 329 -5.70 19.38 -8.82
CA TYR A 329 -6.78 20.26 -8.37
C TYR A 329 -7.73 20.67 -9.51
N ASN A 330 -9.04 20.55 -9.25
CA ASN A 330 -10.07 20.91 -10.20
C ASN A 330 -11.08 21.89 -9.58
N VAL A 331 -11.07 23.13 -10.10
CA VAL A 331 -11.93 24.23 -9.63
C VAL A 331 -13.41 23.92 -9.87
N GLU A 332 -13.76 23.24 -10.95
CA GLU A 332 -15.14 22.91 -11.32
C GLU A 332 -15.74 21.93 -10.32
N VAL A 333 -15.00 20.87 -9.96
CA VAL A 333 -15.42 19.90 -8.93
C VAL A 333 -15.73 20.61 -7.61
N GLN A 334 -14.84 21.50 -7.17
CA GLN A 334 -15.06 22.28 -5.95
C GLN A 334 -16.29 23.18 -6.04
N THR A 335 -16.51 23.82 -7.18
CA THR A 335 -17.66 24.70 -7.40
C THR A 335 -18.97 23.91 -7.37
N LEU A 336 -18.99 22.72 -7.99
CA LEU A 336 -20.14 21.84 -8.00
C LEU A 336 -20.47 21.30 -6.61
N LEU A 337 -19.47 20.89 -5.83
CA LEU A 337 -19.67 20.43 -4.45
C LEU A 337 -20.27 21.52 -3.56
N LYS A 338 -19.76 22.76 -3.66
CA LYS A 338 -20.34 23.93 -2.96
C LYS A 338 -21.80 24.17 -3.35
N ALA A 339 -22.10 24.04 -4.64
CA ALA A 339 -23.43 24.31 -5.19
C ALA A 339 -24.49 23.24 -4.84
N LEU A 340 -24.06 22.07 -4.34
CA LEU A 340 -24.92 20.96 -3.89
C LEU A 340 -25.07 20.92 -2.35
N GLY A 341 -24.63 21.96 -1.64
CA GLY A 341 -24.70 22.03 -0.18
C GLY A 341 -23.61 21.22 0.53
N GLY A 342 -22.64 20.67 -0.21
CA GLY A 342 -21.43 20.11 0.37
C GLY A 342 -20.56 21.24 0.89
N ASN A 343 -20.29 21.25 2.20
CA ASN A 343 -19.29 22.17 2.73
C ASN A 343 -17.93 21.79 2.10
N PRO A 344 -17.35 22.64 1.23
CA PRO A 344 -16.15 22.32 0.45
C PRO A 344 -14.89 22.11 1.30
N ASN A 345 -14.96 22.47 2.58
CA ASN A 345 -13.86 22.47 3.54
C ASN A 345 -14.18 21.63 4.80
N ALA A 346 -14.81 20.46 4.67
CA ALA A 346 -14.77 19.45 5.74
C ALA A 346 -13.38 18.77 5.84
N SER A 347 -12.30 19.50 5.52
CA SER A 347 -10.97 19.30 6.06
C SER A 347 -10.76 20.37 7.13
N THR A 348 -10.72 19.91 8.38
CA THR A 348 -10.59 20.70 9.61
C THR A 348 -9.56 21.82 9.49
N PRO A 349 -9.93 23.10 9.67
CA PRO A 349 -8.95 24.17 9.81
C PRO A 349 -8.30 24.05 11.21
N LEU A 350 -6.97 23.88 11.24
CA LEU A 350 -6.20 24.23 12.43
C LEU A 350 -6.41 25.73 12.72
N PRO A 351 -6.82 26.14 13.93
CA PRO A 351 -6.96 27.55 14.25
C PRO A 351 -5.57 28.18 14.40
N LEU A 352 -5.11 28.90 13.38
CA LEU A 352 -4.17 29.99 13.54
C LEU A 352 -4.95 31.31 13.52
N GLY A 353 -5.19 31.85 14.71
CA GLY A 353 -5.71 33.19 14.93
C GLY A 353 -4.86 33.90 15.99
N SER A 354 -4.08 34.88 15.53
CA SER A 354 -3.18 35.72 16.30
C SER A 354 -3.89 36.88 17.03
N SER A 355 -3.19 37.37 18.06
CA SER A 355 -3.11 38.74 18.60
C SER A 355 -4.27 39.34 19.40
N GLY A 356 -4.01 39.48 20.70
CA GLY A 356 -4.58 40.47 21.61
C GLY A 356 -3.69 40.55 22.87
N GLY A 357 -2.81 41.53 22.93
CA GLY A 357 -1.73 41.62 23.92
C GLY A 357 -2.10 42.24 25.28
N SER A 358 -1.16 42.06 26.23
CA SER A 358 -0.92 42.79 27.50
C SER A 358 -0.42 41.73 28.50
N GLY A 359 0.72 41.80 29.17
CA GLY A 359 1.79 42.76 29.36
C GLY A 359 2.71 42.19 30.46
N GLY A 360 3.94 42.70 30.58
CA GLY A 360 4.71 42.59 31.84
C GLY A 360 5.95 41.69 31.83
N SER A 361 7.11 42.36 31.80
CA SER A 361 8.31 42.13 32.64
C SER A 361 8.88 40.70 32.67
N GLY A 362 9.99 40.37 32.01
CA GLY A 362 11.31 40.96 32.24
C GLY A 362 12.06 40.17 33.33
N ASN A 363 12.98 39.27 32.95
CA ASN A 363 14.35 39.29 33.47
C ASN A 363 15.29 38.31 32.76
N THR A 364 16.47 38.82 32.46
CA THR A 364 17.61 38.16 31.82
C THR A 364 18.60 37.77 32.93
N VAL A 365 18.94 36.49 33.10
CA VAL A 365 20.21 36.09 33.76
C VAL A 365 20.69 34.72 33.23
N GLN A 366 21.73 34.74 32.39
CA GLN A 366 22.90 33.86 32.54
C GLN A 366 23.97 34.67 33.32
N PRO A 367 25.08 34.10 33.85
CA PRO A 367 25.64 32.75 33.72
C PRO A 367 26.15 32.15 35.07
N SER A 368 26.71 30.92 35.04
CA SER A 368 28.10 30.64 35.45
C SER A 368 28.33 29.18 35.85
N ALA A 369 29.61 28.83 35.84
CA ALA A 369 30.19 27.51 35.74
C ALA A 369 30.49 26.84 37.10
N SER A 370 31.03 25.62 36.97
CA SER A 370 31.88 24.87 37.91
C SER A 370 31.17 23.90 38.87
N GLY A 371 31.62 22.64 38.83
CA GLY A 371 31.09 21.57 39.68
C GLY A 371 31.76 20.22 39.42
N ARG A 372 32.95 20.07 39.99
CA ARG A 372 33.88 18.95 39.92
C ARG A 372 33.44 17.80 40.85
N GLY A 373 33.42 16.54 40.39
CA GLY A 373 33.30 15.35 41.25
C GLY A 373 33.33 14.05 40.42
N LYS A 374 34.48 13.39 40.22
CA LYS A 374 35.15 12.36 41.05
C LYS A 374 34.28 11.13 41.41
N GLY A 375 34.66 9.98 40.84
CA GLY A 375 34.68 8.68 41.54
C GLY A 375 33.69 7.63 41.05
N GLY A 376 34.20 6.45 40.65
CA GLY A 376 33.35 5.27 40.44
C GLY A 376 33.93 4.18 39.54
N ARG A 377 35.09 3.62 39.89
CA ARG A 377 35.61 2.36 39.33
C ARG A 377 34.73 1.20 39.79
N GLY A 378 34.24 0.37 38.86
CA GLY A 378 33.68 -0.94 39.13
C GLY A 378 34.18 -1.98 38.14
N LYS A 379 35.09 -2.85 38.59
CA LYS A 379 35.59 -4.05 37.89
C LYS A 379 34.70 -5.26 38.26
N GLY A 380 34.46 -6.14 37.30
CA GLY A 380 34.07 -7.55 37.46
C GLY A 380 33.76 -8.11 36.06
N LYS A 381 34.57 -8.90 35.37
CA LYS A 381 35.16 -10.24 35.59
C LYS A 381 34.15 -11.36 35.86
N GLY A 382 34.11 -12.32 34.93
CA GLY A 382 33.44 -13.62 34.97
C GLY A 382 32.73 -13.85 33.62
N GLY A 383 33.13 -14.73 32.71
CA GLY A 383 33.81 -16.02 32.85
C GLY A 383 32.76 -17.13 32.82
N GLY A 384 32.60 -17.85 31.71
CA GLY A 384 31.66 -18.98 31.63
C GLY A 384 31.63 -19.67 30.26
N LYS A 385 32.43 -20.74 30.14
CA LYS A 385 32.41 -21.76 29.07
C LYS A 385 31.23 -22.73 29.27
N GLY A 386 30.80 -23.36 28.16
CA GLY A 386 30.02 -24.60 28.11
C GLY A 386 28.99 -24.50 26.98
N GLY A 387 28.98 -25.30 25.90
CA GLY A 387 29.27 -26.73 25.80
C GLY A 387 27.93 -27.47 25.76
N GLY A 388 27.55 -28.05 24.62
CA GLY A 388 26.33 -28.88 24.57
C GLY A 388 25.76 -29.14 23.18
N LYS A 389 26.20 -30.26 22.59
CA LYS A 389 25.62 -30.95 21.43
C LYS A 389 24.28 -31.62 21.79
N ALA A 390 23.33 -31.60 20.85
CA ALA A 390 22.35 -32.66 20.48
C ALA A 390 21.20 -31.95 19.74
N GLY A 391 20.61 -32.41 18.64
CA GLY A 391 20.62 -33.66 17.91
C GLY A 391 19.30 -33.69 17.12
N SER A 392 19.30 -34.07 15.84
CA SER A 392 18.19 -34.75 15.14
C SER A 392 18.39 -34.69 13.62
N LYS A 393 18.72 -35.84 13.03
CA LYS A 393 18.45 -36.14 11.61
C LYS A 393 18.41 -37.65 11.42
N ALA A 394 17.22 -38.11 11.02
CA ALA A 394 16.82 -39.38 10.37
C ALA A 394 15.37 -39.60 10.83
N GLY A 395 14.36 -39.85 10.02
CA GLY A 395 14.25 -40.29 8.63
C GLY A 395 12.95 -41.12 8.59
N GLY A 396 12.13 -41.01 7.54
CA GLY A 396 10.94 -41.85 7.42
C GLY A 396 9.96 -41.42 6.32
N LYS A 397 10.10 -42.05 5.14
CA LYS A 397 9.11 -42.11 4.06
C LYS A 397 7.94 -43.04 4.45
N ALA A 398 6.73 -42.80 3.92
CA ALA A 398 6.15 -43.57 2.80
C ALA A 398 4.60 -43.54 2.76
N ALA A 399 4.08 -43.49 1.52
CA ALA A 399 2.82 -44.03 0.97
C ALA A 399 1.49 -43.54 1.60
N GLY A 400 0.40 -43.30 0.87
CA GLY A 400 -0.02 -43.73 -0.45
C GLY A 400 -1.52 -44.04 -0.36
N GLY A 401 -2.36 -43.51 -1.25
CA GLY A 401 -3.80 -43.76 -1.22
C GLY A 401 -4.51 -43.10 -2.39
N LYS A 402 -5.17 -43.93 -3.20
CA LYS A 402 -5.66 -43.68 -4.55
C LYS A 402 -7.19 -43.87 -4.58
N ALA A 403 -7.80 -43.38 -5.66
CA ALA A 403 -9.17 -43.65 -6.15
C ALA A 403 -10.30 -42.89 -5.43
N GLY A 404 -11.34 -42.42 -6.09
CA GLY A 404 -11.79 -42.49 -7.49
C GLY A 404 -13.25 -42.05 -7.56
N GLY A 405 -13.81 -41.87 -8.75
CA GLY A 405 -15.27 -41.71 -8.91
C GLY A 405 -15.71 -40.87 -10.09
N LYS A 406 -16.16 -41.55 -11.15
CA LYS A 406 -16.84 -40.99 -12.34
C LYS A 406 -18.33 -40.72 -12.05
N ALA A 407 -18.94 -39.82 -12.85
CA ALA A 407 -20.18 -39.98 -13.64
C ALA A 407 -20.88 -38.60 -13.77
N ALA A 408 -21.02 -37.99 -14.95
CA ALA A 408 -21.94 -38.29 -16.06
C ALA A 408 -23.43 -38.07 -15.72
N GLY A 409 -24.04 -37.02 -16.28
CA GLY A 409 -25.48 -36.78 -16.27
C GLY A 409 -25.91 -35.79 -17.35
N LYS A 410 -26.45 -36.31 -18.46
CA LYS A 410 -27.13 -35.59 -19.55
C LYS A 410 -28.59 -35.29 -19.16
N SER A 411 -29.16 -34.18 -19.65
CA SER A 411 -30.48 -34.10 -20.34
C SER A 411 -30.82 -32.62 -20.63
N LYS A 412 -30.97 -32.19 -21.90
CA LYS A 412 -32.13 -32.25 -22.82
C LYS A 412 -33.26 -31.24 -22.52
N SER A 413 -33.23 -30.15 -23.30
CA SER A 413 -34.30 -29.59 -24.15
C SER A 413 -35.77 -29.57 -23.66
N LYS A 414 -36.41 -28.39 -23.70
CA LYS A 414 -37.67 -28.23 -24.45
C LYS A 414 -38.01 -26.77 -24.77
N LYS A 415 -38.69 -26.65 -25.90
CA LYS A 415 -39.10 -25.48 -26.69
C LYS A 415 -40.64 -25.38 -26.61
N ARG A 416 -41.20 -24.16 -26.55
CA ARG A 416 -42.53 -23.68 -27.04
C ARG A 416 -42.76 -22.28 -26.42
N ALA A 417 -42.95 -21.16 -27.11
CA ALA A 417 -43.80 -20.74 -28.24
C ALA A 417 -45.15 -20.11 -27.82
N ALA A 418 -45.26 -18.81 -28.15
CA ALA A 418 -46.41 -18.00 -28.55
C ALA A 418 -47.51 -17.62 -27.53
N GLY A 419 -47.85 -16.32 -27.56
CA GLY A 419 -49.06 -15.72 -26.98
C GLY A 419 -48.99 -14.18 -27.07
N GLU A 420 -49.74 -13.61 -28.00
CA GLU A 420 -49.89 -12.19 -28.37
C GLU A 420 -50.68 -11.34 -27.35
N ASP A 421 -50.43 -10.02 -27.45
CA ASP A 421 -51.32 -8.84 -27.27
C ASP A 421 -52.10 -8.63 -25.97
N ASP A 422 -51.75 -7.54 -25.25
CA ASP A 422 -52.70 -6.42 -25.14
C ASP A 422 -51.99 -5.10 -24.76
N ALA A 423 -52.40 -4.02 -25.41
CA ALA A 423 -51.88 -2.67 -25.24
C ALA A 423 -52.76 -1.87 -24.28
N SER A 424 -52.18 -1.13 -23.34
CA SER A 424 -52.57 0.26 -23.05
C SER A 424 -51.81 0.89 -21.87
N ASP A 425 -51.30 2.09 -22.13
CA ASP A 425 -51.28 3.27 -21.24
C ASP A 425 -50.42 3.24 -19.96
N GLY A 426 -49.17 3.71 -20.07
CA GLY A 426 -48.28 3.89 -18.90
C GLY A 426 -47.10 4.86 -19.05
N SER A 427 -47.00 5.61 -20.15
CA SER A 427 -45.75 6.28 -20.56
C SER A 427 -45.38 7.57 -19.80
N LYS A 428 -46.15 8.01 -18.80
CA LYS A 428 -45.81 9.18 -17.96
C LYS A 428 -45.44 8.87 -16.51
N LYS A 429 -45.72 7.67 -16.01
CA LYS A 429 -45.43 7.28 -14.60
C LYS A 429 -44.16 6.45 -14.44
N GLN A 430 -43.70 5.82 -15.53
CA GLN A 430 -42.51 4.97 -15.55
C GLN A 430 -41.20 5.78 -15.70
N LYS A 431 -41.26 6.96 -16.32
CA LYS A 431 -40.10 7.83 -16.53
C LYS A 431 -39.60 8.45 -15.21
N THR A 432 -40.52 8.83 -14.34
CA THR A 432 -40.22 9.37 -13.01
C THR A 432 -39.67 8.34 -12.04
N SER A 433 -40.01 7.04 -12.19
CA SER A 433 -39.45 5.98 -11.32
C SER A 433 -38.07 5.51 -11.78
N GLU A 434 -37.80 5.48 -13.10
CA GLU A 434 -36.45 5.22 -13.60
C GLU A 434 -35.48 6.38 -13.32
N GLU A 435 -35.95 7.64 -13.39
CA GLU A 435 -35.13 8.81 -13.04
C GLU A 435 -34.87 8.89 -11.54
N SER A 436 -35.85 8.57 -10.67
CA SER A 436 -35.61 8.53 -9.22
C SER A 436 -34.66 7.39 -8.82
N SER A 437 -34.77 6.22 -9.46
CA SER A 437 -33.87 5.09 -9.23
C SER A 437 -32.43 5.41 -9.66
N LYS A 438 -32.24 6.12 -10.79
CA LYS A 438 -30.92 6.61 -11.21
C LYS A 438 -30.37 7.67 -10.26
N LYS A 439 -31.21 8.59 -9.77
CA LYS A 439 -30.81 9.60 -8.78
C LYS A 439 -30.31 8.97 -7.48
N GLU A 440 -31.00 7.94 -6.99
CA GLU A 440 -30.61 7.19 -5.79
C GLU A 440 -29.31 6.41 -6.01
N GLU A 441 -29.14 5.76 -7.17
CA GLU A 441 -27.89 5.09 -7.55
C GLU A 441 -26.72 6.08 -7.66
N ILE A 442 -26.94 7.27 -8.22
CA ILE A 442 -25.93 8.33 -8.36
C ILE A 442 -25.54 8.87 -6.98
N MET A 443 -26.51 9.17 -6.13
CA MET A 443 -26.25 9.64 -4.77
C MET A 443 -25.54 8.58 -3.94
N ASN A 444 -25.86 7.29 -4.11
CA ASN A 444 -25.18 6.20 -3.42
C ASN A 444 -23.73 6.04 -3.91
N LYS A 445 -23.47 6.14 -5.22
CA LYS A 445 -22.08 6.16 -5.76
C LYS A 445 -21.29 7.37 -5.27
N LEU A 446 -21.92 8.54 -5.19
CA LEU A 446 -21.28 9.73 -4.65
C LEU A 446 -20.96 9.56 -3.17
N LYS A 447 -21.91 9.06 -2.36
CA LYS A 447 -21.73 8.75 -0.94
C LYS A 447 -20.61 7.74 -0.68
N MET A 448 -20.49 6.73 -1.54
CA MET A 448 -19.37 5.76 -1.51
C MET A 448 -18.01 6.42 -1.79
N LEU A 449 -17.98 7.46 -2.63
CA LEU A 449 -16.78 8.26 -2.89
C LEU A 449 -16.52 9.32 -1.80
N THR A 450 -17.56 9.83 -1.12
CA THR A 450 -17.48 10.93 -0.14
C THR A 450 -17.62 10.51 1.33
N ARG A 451 -17.34 9.24 1.69
CA ARG A 451 -17.20 8.74 3.08
C ARG A 451 -18.51 8.52 3.87
N GLN A 452 -19.68 8.40 3.23
CA GLN A 452 -20.97 8.34 3.95
C GLN A 452 -21.76 7.01 3.84
N GLY A 453 -21.11 5.88 3.51
CA GLY A 453 -21.82 4.62 3.23
C GLY A 453 -21.19 3.34 3.80
N MET A 454 -20.44 3.39 4.90
CA MET A 454 -19.91 2.18 5.56
C MET A 454 -20.28 2.09 7.05
N ILE A 455 -21.42 2.67 7.43
CA ILE A 455 -22.10 2.34 8.68
C ILE A 455 -23.51 1.95 8.24
N GLU A 456 -23.69 0.68 7.85
CA GLU A 456 -24.99 0.04 7.95
C GLU A 456 -25.03 -0.42 9.41
N ASP A 457 -25.73 0.35 10.24
CA ASP A 457 -26.14 -0.05 11.58
C ASP A 457 -27.10 -1.23 11.39
N ASP A 458 -26.59 -2.46 11.46
CA ASP A 458 -27.38 -3.66 11.69
C ASP A 458 -27.85 -3.64 13.16
N ASP A 459 -28.72 -2.69 13.48
CA ASP A 459 -29.58 -2.73 14.66
C ASP A 459 -30.75 -3.68 14.33
N ASP A 460 -30.48 -4.99 14.40
CA ASP A 460 -31.53 -5.99 14.55
C ASP A 460 -32.12 -5.83 15.96
N ASP A 461 -33.19 -5.04 16.04
CA ASP A 461 -34.16 -5.02 17.13
C ASP A 461 -34.79 -6.42 17.27
N ASP A 462 -34.16 -7.31 18.04
CA ASP A 462 -34.83 -8.50 18.56
C ASP A 462 -35.72 -8.11 19.75
N ASP A 463 -36.94 -7.70 19.40
CA ASP A 463 -38.12 -7.79 20.25
C ASP A 463 -38.31 -9.24 20.71
N MET A 464 -37.83 -9.59 21.91
CA MET A 464 -38.32 -10.75 22.66
C MET A 464 -39.08 -10.27 23.88
N ALA A 465 -40.39 -10.15 23.67
CA ALA A 465 -41.40 -9.98 24.68
C ALA A 465 -41.46 -11.17 25.65
N ASP A 466 -41.82 -10.82 26.87
CA ASP A 466 -42.26 -11.63 28.00
C ASP A 466 -43.04 -12.91 27.64
N GLU A 467 -42.67 -14.04 28.27
CA GLU A 467 -43.65 -14.96 28.85
C GLU A 467 -43.17 -15.45 30.22
N ALA A 468 -44.09 -15.38 31.17
CA ALA A 468 -43.99 -15.72 32.58
C ALA A 468 -44.45 -17.16 32.86
N GLU A 469 -44.21 -17.61 34.10
CA GLU A 469 -44.75 -18.82 34.77
C GLU A 469 -44.08 -20.14 34.31
N GLU A 470 -43.43 -20.95 35.15
CA GLU A 470 -43.70 -21.43 36.51
C GLU A 470 -42.39 -21.75 37.28
#